data_AF-A0A7Y3HUE2-F1
#
_entry.id   AF-A0A7Y3HUE2-F1
#
_cell.length_a   1.000
_cell.length_b   1.000
_cell.length_c   1.000
_cell.angle_alpha   90.00
_cell.angle_beta   90.00
_cell.angle_gamma   90.00
#
_symmetry.space_group_name_H-M   'P 1'
#
loop_
_entity.id
_entity.type
_entity.pdbx_description
1 polymer ?
#
loop_
_entity_poly.entity_id
_entity_poly.type
_entity_poly.pdbx_seq_one_letter_code
_entity_poly.pdbx_strand_id
1 'polypeptide(L)'
;MKKIRYILFLLVFPFWGQINAYAQEVKDPDISFMNARAIAFEGSRTVARDSLKRILFAYPSYADAALLIAKTHSWDKNYDEARKHFNRITSVDKLKKEVWIAAINNEIRAKNLNIALGLANKSLVHLQFDEELQSLKGQIMKKLNKGRKRMSKYKRKERKYARKRSIMVGSAIESFDKVYDPMYAATVQFETKSEFGKIIPRVNYAERFNSKGMQY
;
A
#
# COMPACT_ATOMS: atom_id res chain seq x y z
N MET A 1 -27.06 59.76 -42.72
CA MET A 1 -26.05 60.73 -42.23
C MET A 1 -26.05 60.73 -40.69
N LYS A 2 -24.84 60.67 -40.08
CA LYS A 2 -24.46 60.97 -38.68
C LYS A 2 -24.91 59.95 -37.59
N LYS A 3 -24.01 59.06 -37.15
CA LYS A 3 -23.05 59.13 -35.98
C LYS A 3 -23.79 59.01 -34.62
N ILE A 4 -23.76 57.86 -33.91
CA ILE A 4 -22.70 57.29 -33.03
C ILE A 4 -22.57 57.98 -31.65
N ARG A 5 -22.42 57.15 -30.58
CA ARG A 5 -21.84 57.35 -29.21
C ARG A 5 -22.79 57.76 -28.06
N TYR A 6 -22.75 57.27 -26.81
CA TYR A 6 -22.10 56.16 -26.05
C TYR A 6 -22.59 56.26 -24.56
N ILE A 7 -22.38 55.20 -23.74
CA ILE A 7 -22.13 55.22 -22.26
C ILE A 7 -23.36 55.49 -21.35
N LEU A 8 -23.62 54.90 -20.17
CA LEU A 8 -23.11 53.83 -19.28
C LEU A 8 -24.03 53.86 -18.02
N PHE A 9 -23.93 52.84 -17.15
CA PHE A 9 -24.43 52.71 -15.76
C PHE A 9 -25.80 52.04 -15.52
N LEU A 10 -25.85 50.74 -15.15
CA LEU A 10 -25.65 50.12 -13.81
C LEU A 10 -26.93 50.17 -12.96
N LEU A 11 -27.61 49.04 -12.79
CA LEU A 11 -28.23 48.62 -11.51
C LEU A 11 -28.74 47.17 -11.57
N VAL A 12 -27.87 46.28 -11.08
CA VAL A 12 -28.18 45.23 -10.09
C VAL A 12 -29.51 44.49 -10.30
N PHE A 13 -29.46 43.35 -10.98
CA PHE A 13 -30.41 42.26 -10.71
C PHE A 13 -29.74 41.33 -9.70
N PRO A 14 -30.20 41.27 -8.43
CA PRO A 14 -29.57 40.40 -7.47
C PRO A 14 -29.89 38.96 -7.86
N PHE A 15 -28.82 38.20 -8.02
CA PHE A 15 -28.77 36.76 -8.07
C PHE A 15 -29.35 36.22 -6.74
N TRP A 16 -30.67 36.10 -6.64
CA TRP A 16 -31.34 35.34 -5.59
C TRP A 16 -31.29 33.85 -5.96
N GLY A 17 -30.06 33.33 -6.06
CA GLY A 17 -29.84 31.93 -5.77
C GLY A 17 -30.11 31.75 -4.28
N GLN A 18 -31.31 31.29 -3.92
CA GLN A 18 -31.52 30.65 -2.63
C GLN A 18 -30.63 29.41 -2.59
N ILE A 19 -29.37 29.60 -2.19
CA ILE A 19 -28.59 28.52 -1.62
C ILE A 19 -29.26 28.24 -0.29
N ASN A 20 -30.24 27.35 -0.30
CA ASN A 20 -30.65 26.64 0.90
C ASN A 20 -29.45 25.79 1.31
N ALA A 21 -28.48 26.44 1.97
CA ALA A 21 -27.50 25.76 2.76
C ALA A 21 -28.31 25.03 3.83
N TYR A 22 -28.50 23.72 3.65
CA TYR A 22 -29.01 22.83 4.68
C TYR A 22 -27.99 22.77 5.82
N ALA A 23 -27.91 23.86 6.59
CA ALA A 23 -27.43 23.85 7.95
C ALA A 23 -28.61 23.40 8.82
N GLN A 24 -29.03 22.14 8.66
CA GLN A 24 -29.90 21.54 9.65
C GLN A 24 -29.10 21.43 10.94
N GLU A 25 -29.55 22.17 11.95
CA GLU A 25 -29.03 22.08 13.30
C GLU A 25 -29.20 20.65 13.81
N VAL A 26 -28.11 20.05 14.30
CA VAL A 26 -28.13 18.68 14.87
C VAL A 26 -28.82 18.77 16.22
N LYS A 27 -30.15 18.75 16.24
CA LYS A 27 -30.93 18.82 17.49
C LYS A 27 -30.81 17.55 18.33
N ASP A 28 -30.84 16.41 17.66
CA ASP A 28 -30.66 15.09 18.26
C ASP A 28 -29.56 14.33 17.49
N PRO A 29 -28.40 14.06 18.12
CA PRO A 29 -27.29 13.38 17.47
C PRO A 29 -27.62 11.93 17.10
N ASP A 30 -28.49 11.25 17.85
CA ASP A 30 -28.81 9.84 17.62
C ASP A 30 -29.73 9.68 16.41
N ILE A 31 -30.77 10.53 16.31
CA ILE A 31 -31.63 10.57 15.12
C ILE A 31 -30.80 10.93 13.88
N SER A 32 -29.95 11.95 14.00
CA SER A 32 -29.07 12.38 12.91
C SER A 32 -28.10 11.28 12.48
N PHE A 33 -27.58 10.52 13.45
CA PHE A 33 -26.70 9.38 13.21
C PHE A 33 -27.43 8.23 12.52
N MET A 34 -28.66 7.89 12.94
CA MET A 34 -29.47 6.87 12.27
C MET A 34 -29.73 7.22 10.79
N ASN A 35 -30.06 8.48 10.50
CA ASN A 35 -30.24 8.95 9.13
C ASN A 35 -28.94 8.84 8.31
N ALA A 36 -27.81 9.32 8.85
CA ALA A 36 -26.53 9.22 8.17
C ALA A 36 -26.09 7.75 7.96
N ARG A 37 -26.43 6.87 8.89
CA ARG A 37 -26.18 5.43 8.80
C ARG A 37 -26.99 4.79 7.67
N ALA A 38 -28.27 5.11 7.54
CA ALA A 38 -29.09 4.63 6.42
C ALA A 38 -28.50 5.06 5.07
N ILE A 39 -28.16 6.34 4.92
CA ILE A 39 -27.52 6.91 3.72
C ILE A 39 -26.20 6.18 3.40
N ALA A 40 -25.40 5.83 4.41
CA ALA A 40 -24.16 5.08 4.22
C ALA A 40 -24.40 3.67 3.66
N PHE A 41 -25.46 3.00 4.12
CA PHE A 41 -25.82 1.64 3.68
C PHE A 41 -26.45 1.62 2.29
N GLU A 42 -27.18 2.66 1.90
CA GLU A 42 -27.73 2.85 0.55
C GLU A 42 -26.64 3.10 -0.51
N GLY A 43 -25.40 3.39 -0.07
CA GLY A 43 -24.24 3.57 -0.95
C GLY A 43 -23.78 5.02 -1.09
N SER A 44 -24.57 5.98 -0.61
CA SER A 44 -24.27 7.42 -0.59
C SER A 44 -23.27 7.81 0.51
N ARG A 45 -22.13 7.10 0.57
CA ARG A 45 -21.15 7.14 1.67
C ARG A 45 -20.41 8.47 1.81
N THR A 46 -20.28 9.25 0.74
CA THR A 46 -19.72 10.61 0.79
C THR A 46 -20.65 11.54 1.57
N VAL A 47 -21.93 11.58 1.18
CA VAL A 47 -22.98 12.35 1.85
C VAL A 47 -23.12 11.93 3.31
N ALA A 48 -23.14 10.62 3.58
CA ALA A 48 -23.16 10.11 4.93
C ALA A 48 -21.98 10.61 5.77
N ARG A 49 -20.75 10.57 5.23
CA ARG A 49 -19.57 11.08 5.94
C ARG A 49 -19.67 12.57 6.25
N ASP A 50 -20.22 13.37 5.34
CA ASP A 50 -20.39 14.80 5.59
C ASP A 50 -21.42 15.08 6.68
N SER A 51 -22.54 14.34 6.70
CA SER A 51 -23.49 14.37 7.82
C SER A 51 -22.85 13.94 9.14
N LEU A 52 -22.06 12.86 9.13
CA LEU A 52 -21.35 12.37 10.33
C LEU A 52 -20.31 13.37 10.84
N LYS A 53 -19.62 14.10 9.95
CA LYS A 53 -18.70 15.18 10.34
C LYS A 53 -19.43 16.34 11.01
N ARG A 54 -20.64 16.69 10.57
CA ARG A 54 -21.46 17.71 11.24
C ARG A 54 -21.84 17.27 12.66
N ILE A 55 -22.21 15.98 12.82
CA ILE A 55 -22.47 15.41 14.15
C ILE A 55 -21.22 15.52 15.02
N LEU A 56 -20.03 15.16 14.51
CA LEU A 56 -18.78 15.28 15.26
C LEU A 56 -18.35 16.72 15.54
N PHE A 57 -18.77 17.69 14.74
CA PHE A 57 -18.52 19.10 15.01
C PHE A 57 -19.29 19.58 16.25
N ALA A 58 -20.57 19.19 16.36
CA ALA A 58 -21.41 19.50 17.52
C ALA A 58 -21.11 18.60 18.74
N TYR A 59 -20.79 17.32 18.50
CA TYR A 59 -20.56 16.29 19.50
C TYR A 59 -19.22 15.56 19.24
N PRO A 60 -18.07 16.15 19.59
CA PRO A 60 -16.74 15.60 19.25
C PRO A 60 -16.43 14.23 19.85
N SER A 61 -17.10 13.85 20.94
CA SER A 61 -16.96 12.56 21.63
C SER A 61 -17.90 11.46 21.10
N TYR A 62 -18.72 11.74 20.08
CA TYR A 62 -19.72 10.80 19.57
C TYR A 62 -19.04 9.66 18.77
N ALA A 63 -18.62 8.64 19.51
CA ALA A 63 -17.71 7.60 19.04
C ALA A 63 -18.28 6.76 17.87
N ASP A 64 -19.61 6.61 17.79
CA ASP A 64 -20.25 5.81 16.75
C ASP A 64 -20.24 6.50 15.39
N ALA A 65 -20.36 7.84 15.36
CA ALA A 65 -20.16 8.60 14.12
C ALA A 65 -18.71 8.50 13.64
N ALA A 66 -17.74 8.64 14.54
CA ALA A 66 -16.33 8.49 14.20
C ALA A 66 -16.02 7.08 13.64
N LEU A 67 -16.57 6.03 14.27
CA LEU A 67 -16.41 4.66 13.82
C LEU A 67 -17.06 4.44 12.45
N LEU A 68 -18.25 4.99 12.20
CA LEU A 68 -18.93 4.85 10.93
C LEU A 68 -18.19 5.58 9.79
N ILE A 69 -17.60 6.76 10.06
CA ILE A 69 -16.69 7.41 9.11
C ILE A 69 -15.53 6.45 8.74
N ALA A 70 -14.87 5.85 9.74
CA ALA A 70 -13.77 4.92 9.49
C ALA A 70 -14.22 3.70 8.64
N LYS A 71 -15.37 3.11 8.97
CA LYS A 71 -15.96 1.97 8.25
C LYS A 71 -16.31 2.31 6.81
N THR A 72 -16.92 3.48 6.56
CA THR A 72 -17.28 3.90 5.20
C THR A 72 -16.05 4.11 4.31
N HIS A 73 -14.97 4.70 4.84
CA HIS A 73 -13.68 4.73 4.13
C HIS A 73 -13.16 3.31 3.82
N SER A 74 -13.26 2.37 4.77
CA SER A 74 -12.87 0.97 4.55
C SER A 74 -13.70 0.29 3.45
N TRP A 75 -15.01 0.54 3.42
CA TRP A 75 -15.93 0.01 2.41
C TRP A 75 -15.66 0.58 1.01
N ASP A 76 -15.20 1.83 0.94
CA ASP A 76 -14.76 2.49 -0.30
C ASP A 76 -13.36 2.07 -0.75
N LYS A 77 -12.73 1.11 -0.07
CA LYS A 77 -11.34 0.68 -0.29
C LYS A 77 -10.29 1.77 -0.03
N ASN A 78 -10.69 2.87 0.62
CA ASN A 78 -9.79 3.93 1.08
C ASN A 78 -9.13 3.53 2.40
N TYR A 79 -8.39 2.41 2.38
CA TYR A 79 -7.88 1.75 3.57
C TYR A 79 -6.92 2.61 4.38
N ASP A 80 -6.14 3.46 3.73
CA ASP A 80 -5.18 4.34 4.42
C ASP A 80 -5.89 5.44 5.22
N GLU A 81 -6.95 6.02 4.66
CA GLU A 81 -7.74 7.02 5.36
C GLU A 81 -8.55 6.38 6.50
N ALA A 82 -9.13 5.21 6.25
CA ALA A 82 -9.78 4.42 7.29
C ALA A 82 -8.82 4.13 8.46
N ARG A 83 -7.56 3.77 8.16
CA ARG A 83 -6.52 3.52 9.17
C ARG A 83 -6.27 4.73 10.05
N LYS A 84 -6.20 5.94 9.48
CA LYS A 84 -6.03 7.17 10.27
C LYS A 84 -7.18 7.35 11.27
N HIS A 85 -8.43 7.19 10.81
CA HIS A 85 -9.60 7.27 11.69
C HIS A 85 -9.58 6.20 12.79
N PHE A 86 -9.31 4.93 12.44
CA PHE A 86 -9.21 3.85 13.43
C PHE A 86 -8.11 4.10 14.46
N ASN A 87 -6.94 4.56 14.02
CA ASN A 87 -5.84 4.89 14.92
C ASN A 87 -6.20 6.02 15.88
N ARG A 88 -6.92 7.05 15.39
CA ARG A 88 -7.40 8.14 16.25
C ARG A 88 -8.34 7.63 17.33
N ILE A 89 -9.32 6.80 16.96
CA ILE A 89 -10.31 6.26 17.91
C ILE A 89 -9.62 5.35 18.94
N THR A 90 -8.80 4.38 18.49
CA THR A 90 -8.10 3.44 19.38
C THR A 90 -7.04 4.08 20.26
N SER A 91 -6.57 5.28 19.92
CA SER A 91 -5.64 6.05 20.77
C SER A 91 -6.36 6.71 21.95
N VAL A 92 -7.64 7.06 21.78
CA VAL A 92 -8.49 7.65 22.82
C VAL A 92 -9.13 6.56 23.67
N ASP A 93 -9.79 5.60 23.03
CA ASP A 93 -10.47 4.50 23.69
C ASP A 93 -9.89 3.16 23.23
N LYS A 94 -9.09 2.56 24.12
CA LYS A 94 -8.39 1.29 23.88
C LYS A 94 -9.26 0.07 24.20
N LEU A 95 -10.39 0.26 24.88
CA LEU A 95 -11.28 -0.82 25.31
C LEU A 95 -12.43 -1.03 24.33
N LYS A 96 -12.64 -0.14 23.35
CA LYS A 96 -13.66 -0.31 22.32
C LYS A 96 -13.29 -1.42 21.31
N LYS A 97 -13.61 -2.66 21.68
CA LYS A 97 -13.37 -3.90 20.91
C LYS A 97 -13.77 -3.78 19.43
N GLU A 98 -14.94 -3.21 19.16
CA GLU A 98 -15.48 -3.08 17.80
C GLU A 98 -14.53 -2.30 16.87
N VAL A 99 -13.88 -1.27 17.40
CA VAL A 99 -12.95 -0.43 16.64
C VAL A 99 -11.69 -1.23 16.29
N TRP A 100 -11.17 -2.01 17.23
CA TRP A 100 -10.03 -2.90 16.98
C TRP A 100 -10.32 -3.92 15.90
N ILE A 101 -11.47 -4.59 15.97
CA ILE A 101 -11.88 -5.58 14.97
C ILE A 101 -12.02 -4.92 13.60
N ALA A 102 -12.66 -3.75 13.53
CA ALA A 102 -12.80 -3.00 12.29
C ALA A 102 -11.45 -2.57 11.70
N ALA A 103 -10.52 -2.11 12.54
CA ALA A 103 -9.16 -1.72 12.15
C ALA A 103 -8.34 -2.91 11.62
N ILE A 104 -8.40 -4.06 12.30
CA ILE A 104 -7.72 -5.29 11.88
C ILE A 104 -8.30 -5.76 10.53
N ASN A 105 -9.63 -5.77 10.39
CA ASN A 105 -10.29 -6.14 9.15
C ASN A 105 -9.97 -5.19 7.99
N ASN A 106 -9.78 -3.89 8.27
CA ASN A 106 -9.30 -2.92 7.29
C ASN A 106 -7.95 -3.35 6.70
N GLU A 107 -6.99 -3.71 7.55
CA GLU A 107 -5.65 -4.15 7.11
C GLU A 107 -5.68 -5.50 6.40
N ILE A 108 -6.57 -6.41 6.81
CA ILE A 108 -6.77 -7.68 6.09
C ILE A 108 -7.27 -7.40 4.66
N ARG A 109 -8.25 -6.50 4.49
CA ARG A 109 -8.77 -6.11 3.17
C ARG A 109 -7.70 -5.40 2.33
N ALA A 110 -6.88 -4.57 2.97
CA ALA A 110 -5.72 -3.92 2.35
C ALA A 110 -4.55 -4.87 2.01
N LYS A 111 -4.66 -6.17 2.36
CA LYS A 111 -3.60 -7.20 2.23
C LYS A 111 -2.35 -6.94 3.09
N ASN A 112 -2.45 -6.06 4.08
CA ASN A 112 -1.39 -5.73 5.03
C ASN A 112 -1.37 -6.69 6.23
N LEU A 113 -1.19 -7.99 5.98
CA LEU A 113 -1.33 -9.02 7.01
C LEU A 113 -0.37 -8.87 8.20
N ASN A 114 0.81 -8.27 8.00
CA ASN A 114 1.74 -7.99 9.10
C ASN A 114 1.22 -6.87 10.01
N ILE A 115 0.64 -5.81 9.43
CA ILE A 115 0.03 -4.72 10.20
C ILE A 115 -1.20 -5.24 10.94
N ALA A 116 -2.04 -6.03 10.26
CA ALA A 116 -3.20 -6.69 10.87
C ALA A 116 -2.79 -7.54 12.10
N LEU A 117 -1.69 -8.31 12.00
CA LEU A 117 -1.16 -9.09 13.12
C LEU A 117 -0.65 -8.19 14.26
N GLY A 118 0.03 -7.09 13.93
CA GLY A 118 0.49 -6.10 14.91
C GLY A 118 -0.67 -5.46 15.67
N LEU A 119 -1.74 -5.07 14.96
CA LEU A 119 -2.95 -4.54 15.58
C LEU A 119 -3.66 -5.57 16.46
N ALA A 120 -3.77 -6.82 16.02
CA ALA A 120 -4.37 -7.89 16.82
C ALA A 120 -3.57 -8.19 18.11
N ASN A 121 -2.24 -8.13 18.04
CA ASN A 121 -1.40 -8.24 19.24
C ASN A 121 -1.61 -7.03 20.17
N LYS A 122 -1.65 -5.81 19.61
CA LYS A 122 -1.85 -4.58 20.38
C LYS A 122 -3.21 -4.54 21.06
N SER A 123 -4.28 -4.96 20.39
CA SER A 123 -5.62 -5.01 20.98
C SER A 123 -5.68 -5.97 22.16
N LEU A 124 -5.02 -7.14 22.04
CA LEU A 124 -4.98 -8.16 23.10
C LEU A 124 -4.15 -7.75 24.33
N VAL A 125 -3.33 -6.69 24.25
CA VAL A 125 -2.69 -6.09 25.44
C VAL A 125 -3.74 -5.44 26.36
N HIS A 126 -4.76 -4.81 25.76
CA HIS A 126 -5.81 -4.08 26.48
C HIS A 126 -7.05 -4.94 26.73
N LEU A 127 -7.44 -5.75 25.75
CA LEU A 127 -8.59 -6.65 25.77
C LEU A 127 -8.07 -8.09 25.92
N GLN A 128 -7.51 -8.37 27.09
CA GLN A 128 -6.95 -9.69 27.38
C GLN A 128 -8.03 -10.76 27.30
N PHE A 129 -7.65 -11.93 26.80
CA PHE A 129 -8.54 -13.10 26.68
C PHE A 129 -9.79 -12.95 25.79
N ASP A 130 -9.90 -11.88 24.99
CA ASP A 130 -11.01 -11.75 24.05
C ASP A 130 -10.92 -12.83 22.95
N GLU A 131 -11.87 -13.76 22.95
CA GLU A 131 -11.90 -14.93 22.08
C GLU A 131 -11.93 -14.55 20.59
N GLU A 132 -12.67 -13.50 20.25
CA GLU A 132 -12.82 -13.05 18.87
C GLU A 132 -11.51 -12.49 18.32
N LEU A 133 -10.82 -11.64 19.09
CA LEU A 133 -9.51 -11.10 18.74
C LEU A 133 -8.44 -12.21 18.67
N GLN A 134 -8.50 -13.22 19.55
CA GLN A 134 -7.60 -14.38 19.47
C GLN A 134 -7.86 -15.22 18.22
N SER A 135 -9.12 -15.49 17.89
CA SER A 135 -9.52 -16.20 16.68
C SER A 135 -9.05 -15.44 15.43
N LEU A 136 -9.27 -14.12 15.39
CA LEU A 136 -8.85 -13.26 14.29
C LEU A 136 -7.32 -13.27 14.12
N LYS A 137 -6.55 -13.19 15.22
CA LYS A 137 -5.09 -13.35 15.22
C LYS A 137 -4.68 -14.70 14.62
N GLY A 138 -5.31 -15.80 15.05
CA GLY A 138 -5.05 -17.15 14.52
C GLY A 138 -5.28 -17.25 13.01
N GLN A 139 -6.36 -16.65 12.51
CA GLN A 139 -6.67 -16.60 11.08
C GLN A 139 -5.60 -15.83 10.29
N ILE A 140 -5.13 -14.69 10.80
CA ILE A 140 -4.05 -13.90 10.19
C ILE A 140 -2.76 -14.71 10.14
N MET A 141 -2.38 -15.37 11.24
CA MET A 141 -1.20 -16.22 11.30
C MET A 141 -1.26 -17.38 10.30
N LYS A 142 -2.43 -18.02 10.14
CA LYS A 142 -2.65 -19.09 9.16
C LYS A 142 -2.43 -18.57 7.73
N LYS A 143 -2.96 -17.38 7.40
CA LYS A 143 -2.77 -16.74 6.09
C LYS A 143 -1.29 -16.41 5.83
N LEU A 144 -0.59 -15.85 6.81
CA LEU A 144 0.84 -15.56 6.72
C LEU A 144 1.68 -16.83 6.52
N ASN A 145 1.42 -17.88 7.29
CA ASN A 145 2.14 -19.16 7.18
C ASN A 145 1.91 -19.82 5.81
N LYS A 146 0.67 -19.82 5.30
CA LYS A 146 0.37 -20.29 3.93
C LYS A 146 1.19 -19.50 2.89
N GLY A 147 1.29 -18.18 3.04
CA GLY A 147 2.13 -17.32 2.19
C GLY A 147 3.62 -17.70 2.25
N ARG A 148 4.16 -17.90 3.46
CA ARG A 148 5.55 -18.32 3.69
C ARG A 148 5.85 -19.69 3.08
N LYS A 149 4.99 -20.69 3.32
CA LYS A 149 5.12 -22.05 2.74
C LYS A 149 5.07 -22.04 1.21
N ARG A 150 4.19 -21.21 0.65
CA ARG A 150 4.10 -21.04 -0.81
C ARG A 150 5.41 -20.46 -1.35
N MET A 151 5.93 -19.40 -0.72
CA MET A 151 7.19 -18.78 -1.12
C MET A 151 8.39 -19.73 -0.99
N SER A 152 8.47 -20.52 0.10
CA SER A 152 9.54 -21.51 0.26
C SER A 152 9.46 -22.62 -0.79
N LYS A 153 8.26 -23.08 -1.14
CA LYS A 153 8.04 -24.02 -2.25
C LYS A 153 8.50 -23.44 -3.59
N TYR A 154 8.19 -22.18 -3.88
CA TYR A 154 8.67 -21.51 -5.09
C TYR A 154 10.19 -21.38 -5.11
N LYS A 155 10.83 -20.90 -4.03
CA LYS A 155 12.30 -20.84 -3.92
C LYS A 155 12.97 -22.19 -4.10
N ARG A 156 12.38 -23.26 -3.55
CA ARG A 156 12.88 -24.64 -3.74
C ARG A 156 12.75 -25.09 -5.20
N LYS A 157 11.63 -24.76 -5.85
CA LYS A 157 11.41 -25.05 -7.28
C LYS A 157 12.42 -24.29 -8.13
N GLU A 158 12.58 -22.99 -7.90
CA GLU A 158 13.57 -22.14 -8.59
C GLU A 158 14.99 -22.67 -8.42
N ARG A 159 15.42 -23.04 -7.20
CA ARG A 159 16.72 -23.69 -6.97
C ARG A 159 16.89 -25.03 -7.71
N LYS A 160 15.80 -25.78 -7.93
CA LYS A 160 15.84 -27.03 -8.71
C LYS A 160 16.08 -26.75 -10.20
N TYR A 161 15.57 -25.64 -10.72
CA TYR A 161 15.73 -25.23 -12.12
C TYR A 161 16.87 -24.23 -12.36
N ALA A 162 17.45 -23.65 -11.31
CA ALA A 162 18.69 -22.90 -11.38
C ALA A 162 19.75 -23.83 -11.95
N ARG A 163 20.27 -23.51 -13.14
CA ARG A 163 21.22 -24.35 -13.86
C ARG A 163 22.41 -24.65 -12.93
N LYS A 164 22.62 -25.92 -12.60
CA LYS A 164 23.76 -26.37 -11.79
C LYS A 164 25.11 -26.17 -12.49
N ARG A 165 25.06 -25.84 -13.79
CA ARG A 165 26.18 -25.61 -14.68
C ARG A 165 25.92 -24.37 -15.51
N SER A 166 26.89 -23.48 -15.61
CA SER A 166 26.83 -22.34 -16.53
C SER A 166 28.12 -22.25 -17.34
N ILE A 167 27.98 -21.79 -18.58
CA ILE A 167 29.08 -21.46 -19.48
C ILE A 167 28.99 -19.95 -19.72
N MET A 168 30.10 -19.25 -19.53
CA MET A 168 30.25 -17.85 -19.86
C MET A 168 31.36 -17.72 -20.91
N VAL A 169 31.05 -16.99 -21.97
CA VAL A 169 31.99 -16.64 -23.03
C VAL A 169 32.07 -15.13 -23.06
N GLY A 170 33.27 -14.59 -22.95
CA GLY A 170 33.55 -13.16 -23.06
C GLY A 170 34.57 -12.91 -24.16
N SER A 171 34.41 -11.81 -24.87
CA SER A 171 35.41 -11.28 -25.80
C SER A 171 35.53 -9.77 -25.64
N ALA A 172 36.73 -9.25 -25.84
CA ALA A 172 37.02 -7.83 -25.80
C ALA A 172 38.01 -7.47 -26.92
N ILE A 173 37.79 -6.30 -27.52
CA ILE A 173 38.66 -5.71 -28.54
C ILE A 173 38.93 -4.28 -28.10
N GLU A 174 40.21 -3.92 -27.97
CA GLU A 174 40.66 -2.57 -27.64
C GLU A 174 41.40 -1.99 -28.85
N SER A 175 40.98 -0.83 -29.34
CA SER A 175 41.58 -0.16 -30.51
C SER A 175 42.12 1.21 -30.11
N PHE A 176 43.26 1.61 -30.67
CA PHE A 176 43.99 2.83 -30.33
C PHE A 176 44.22 3.70 -31.56
N ASP A 177 44.26 5.03 -31.36
CA ASP A 177 44.27 5.99 -32.45
C ASP A 177 45.66 6.13 -33.14
N LYS A 178 46.78 6.08 -32.40
CA LYS A 178 48.09 6.49 -32.95
C LYS A 178 49.35 5.74 -32.51
N VAL A 179 49.28 4.82 -31.53
CA VAL A 179 50.51 4.27 -30.90
C VAL A 179 50.58 2.73 -30.85
N TYR A 180 49.45 2.01 -30.87
CA TYR A 180 49.44 0.56 -30.63
C TYR A 180 48.50 -0.19 -31.57
N ASP A 181 48.89 -1.43 -31.92
CA ASP A 181 48.03 -2.39 -32.60
C ASP A 181 46.81 -2.77 -31.74
N PRO A 182 45.65 -3.09 -32.36
CA PRO A 182 44.46 -3.49 -31.63
C PRO A 182 44.71 -4.75 -30.80
N MET A 183 44.16 -4.77 -29.59
CA MET A 183 44.36 -5.83 -28.63
C MET A 183 43.09 -6.68 -28.54
N TYR A 184 43.27 -7.99 -28.42
CA TYR A 184 42.17 -8.95 -28.39
C TYR A 184 42.23 -9.76 -27.10
N ALA A 185 41.08 -9.99 -26.47
CA ALA A 185 40.96 -10.90 -25.34
C ALA A 185 39.72 -11.79 -25.49
N ALA A 186 39.85 -13.04 -25.07
CA ALA A 186 38.76 -14.00 -25.01
C ALA A 186 38.82 -14.78 -23.69
N THR A 187 37.66 -15.02 -23.10
CA THR A 187 37.53 -15.79 -21.87
C THR A 187 36.43 -16.82 -22.03
N VAL A 188 36.73 -18.07 -21.65
CA VAL A 188 35.73 -19.11 -21.47
C VAL A 188 35.77 -19.55 -20.02
N GLN A 189 34.61 -19.51 -19.36
CA GLN A 189 34.44 -19.92 -17.98
C GLN A 189 33.33 -20.96 -17.90
N PHE A 190 33.62 -22.07 -17.22
CA PHE A 190 32.62 -23.07 -16.88
C PHE A 190 32.45 -23.09 -15.37
N GLU A 191 31.22 -22.97 -14.91
CA GLU A 191 30.89 -23.04 -13.49
C GLU A 191 30.08 -24.31 -13.26
N THR A 192 30.48 -25.11 -12.27
CA THR A 192 29.75 -26.31 -11.84
C THR A 192 29.77 -26.44 -10.33
N LYS A 193 28.75 -27.11 -9.79
CA LYS A 193 28.67 -27.45 -8.35
C LYS A 193 29.03 -28.93 -8.14
N SER A 194 30.10 -29.18 -7.39
CA SER A 194 30.56 -30.50 -6.94
C SER A 194 30.21 -30.71 -5.44
N GLU A 195 30.49 -31.89 -4.91
CA GLU A 195 30.35 -32.23 -3.49
C GLU A 195 31.29 -31.41 -2.60
N PHE A 196 32.46 -31.05 -3.12
CA PHE A 196 33.47 -30.22 -2.43
C PHE A 196 33.23 -28.70 -2.57
N GLY A 197 32.14 -28.28 -3.22
CA GLY A 197 31.81 -26.87 -3.42
C GLY A 197 31.73 -26.46 -4.89
N LYS A 198 31.93 -25.17 -5.14
CA LYS A 198 31.80 -24.57 -6.47
C LYS A 198 33.15 -24.63 -7.20
N ILE A 199 33.19 -25.27 -8.36
CA ILE A 199 34.39 -25.36 -9.19
C ILE A 199 34.17 -24.49 -10.42
N ILE A 200 35.13 -23.61 -10.72
CA ILE A 200 35.03 -22.60 -11.77
C ILE A 200 36.31 -22.59 -12.62
N PRO A 201 36.58 -23.61 -13.45
CA PRO A 201 37.65 -23.54 -14.44
C PRO A 201 37.42 -22.37 -15.40
N ARG A 202 38.49 -21.61 -15.66
CA ARG A 202 38.49 -20.45 -16.55
C ARG A 202 39.74 -20.48 -17.40
N VAL A 203 39.57 -20.34 -18.70
CA VAL A 203 40.67 -20.14 -19.65
C VAL A 203 40.58 -18.72 -20.19
N ASN A 204 41.68 -17.97 -20.09
CA ASN A 204 41.82 -16.65 -20.65
C ASN A 204 42.87 -16.67 -21.78
N TYR A 205 42.54 -16.07 -22.91
CA TYR A 205 43.45 -15.78 -24.01
C TYR A 205 43.55 -14.27 -24.18
N ALA A 206 44.75 -13.76 -24.40
CA ALA A 206 44.97 -12.36 -24.73
C ALA A 206 46.10 -12.20 -25.75
N GLU A 207 45.90 -11.30 -26.70
CA GLU A 207 46.88 -10.86 -27.68
C GLU A 207 47.11 -9.35 -27.51
N ARG A 208 48.32 -8.99 -27.10
CA ARG A 208 48.70 -7.66 -26.64
C ARG A 208 50.12 -7.34 -27.10
N PHE A 209 50.33 -6.21 -27.79
CA PHE A 209 51.66 -5.77 -28.24
C PHE A 209 52.45 -6.84 -29.04
N ASN A 210 51.79 -7.51 -30.01
CA ASN A 210 52.35 -8.65 -30.76
C ASN A 210 52.81 -9.85 -29.90
N SER A 211 52.37 -9.92 -28.64
CA SER A 211 52.57 -11.07 -27.76
C SER A 211 51.25 -11.79 -27.50
N LYS A 212 51.31 -13.12 -27.43
CA LYS A 212 50.16 -13.98 -27.14
C LYS A 212 50.35 -14.63 -25.77
N GLY A 213 49.31 -14.59 -24.95
CA GLY A 213 49.29 -15.17 -23.62
C GLY A 213 48.05 -16.00 -23.37
N MET A 214 48.20 -17.10 -22.63
CA MET A 214 47.10 -17.97 -22.20
C MET A 214 47.26 -18.30 -20.70
N GLN A 215 46.15 -18.26 -19.96
CA GLN A 215 46.08 -18.59 -18.54
C GLN A 215 44.94 -19.60 -18.30
N TYR A 216 45.20 -20.62 -17.47
CA TYR A 216 44.24 -21.68 -17.09
C TYR A 216 44.40 -22.09 -15.62
#